data_AF-A0A2A4EPU7-F1
#
_entry.id   AF-A0A2A4EPU7-F1
#
_cell.length_a   1.000
_cell.length_b   1.000
_cell.length_c   1.000
_cell.angle_alpha   90.00
_cell.angle_beta   90.00
_cell.angle_gamma   90.00
#
_symmetry.space_group_name_H-M   'P 1'
#
loop_
_entity.id
_entity.type
_entity.pdbx_description
1 polymer ?
#
loop_
_entity_poly.entity_id
_entity_poly.type
_entity_poly.pdbx_seq_one_letter_code
_entity_poly.pdbx_strand_id
1 'polypeptide(L)'
;MTTPLQERTSSTSATSKVLVASIVLNLLLMALQVTVGLSAHSSGMLADALHSFVDMLADALVLLACALDARAAAADPTRRYPKYEPLALLALGALLGATGLQMVWQSWESAVRSGVNPDSHFDIVTLGVAVLALASKETLFRWMAREAKRSRSTLLLANAWHVRADALSSLVVTVAIGGSLAGLTRLDDLAAALIGLMIVKTGYSFGSRGLRDLKQRRHTTAQRPAATAPARMHVVRTDALTMPLDARVLPLQPSHDRTPTRLIPVDQDAPVLESRSAA
;
A
#
# COMPACT_ATOMS: atom_id res chain seq x y z
N MET A 1 -26.41 6.02 -0.29
CA MET A 1 -25.75 5.73 -1.58
C MET A 1 -24.80 6.88 -1.85
N THR A 2 -23.52 6.76 -1.50
CA THR A 2 -22.52 7.81 -1.75
C THR A 2 -22.14 7.79 -3.22
N THR A 3 -22.01 8.96 -3.84
CA THR A 3 -21.62 9.07 -5.24
C THR A 3 -20.17 8.59 -5.43
N PRO A 4 -19.78 8.10 -6.63
CA PRO A 4 -18.43 7.60 -6.89
C PRO A 4 -17.31 8.65 -6.68
N LEU A 5 -17.65 9.94 -6.72
CA LEU A 5 -16.73 11.03 -6.35
C LEU A 5 -16.49 11.11 -4.83
N GLN A 6 -17.52 10.84 -4.03
CA GLN A 6 -17.48 10.90 -2.57
C GLN A 6 -16.72 9.70 -1.97
N GLU A 7 -16.72 8.55 -2.66
CA GLU A 7 -15.97 7.34 -2.28
C GLU A 7 -14.45 7.49 -2.54
N ARG A 8 -14.06 8.20 -3.61
CA ARG A 8 -12.65 8.48 -3.93
C ARG A 8 -12.01 9.50 -2.97
N THR A 9 -12.76 10.52 -2.55
CA THR A 9 -12.26 11.55 -1.62
C THR A 9 -12.11 11.01 -0.21
N SER A 10 -13.06 10.19 0.27
CA SER A 10 -12.96 9.54 1.58
C SER A 10 -11.75 8.60 1.67
N SER A 11 -11.52 7.78 0.64
CA SER A 11 -10.41 6.82 0.57
C SER A 11 -9.03 7.48 0.57
N THR A 12 -8.88 8.59 -0.17
CA THR A 12 -7.64 9.38 -0.19
C THR A 12 -7.37 10.03 1.17
N SER A 13 -8.40 10.58 1.81
CA SER A 13 -8.25 11.22 3.12
C SER A 13 -7.85 10.24 4.22
N ALA A 14 -8.37 9.00 4.16
CA ALA A 14 -8.06 7.97 5.15
C ALA A 14 -6.63 7.43 4.98
N THR A 15 -6.17 7.25 3.74
CA THR A 15 -4.77 6.88 3.43
C THR A 15 -3.78 7.90 3.99
N SER A 16 -4.02 9.20 3.76
CA SER A 16 -3.15 10.26 4.28
C SER A 16 -3.14 10.31 5.81
N LYS A 17 -4.28 10.10 6.47
CA LYS A 17 -4.37 10.09 7.95
C LYS A 17 -3.48 9.00 8.56
N VAL A 18 -3.50 7.80 8.00
CA VAL A 18 -2.69 6.69 8.53
C VAL A 18 -1.19 6.94 8.30
N LEU A 19 -0.81 7.45 7.14
CA LEU A 19 0.59 7.80 6.85
C LEU A 19 1.10 8.92 7.78
N VAL A 20 0.30 9.95 8.01
CA VAL A 20 0.66 11.01 8.98
C VAL A 20 0.78 10.44 10.39
N ALA A 21 -0.12 9.54 10.79
CA ALA A 21 0.00 8.88 12.08
C ALA A 21 1.26 8.02 12.19
N SER A 22 1.70 7.39 11.10
CA SER A 22 2.99 6.67 11.03
C SER A 22 4.17 7.60 11.30
N ILE A 23 4.22 8.73 10.60
CA ILE A 23 5.26 9.76 10.77
C ILE A 23 5.29 10.28 12.20
N VAL A 24 4.13 10.63 12.77
CA VAL A 24 4.02 11.13 14.15
C VAL A 24 4.47 10.06 15.15
N LEU A 25 4.07 8.80 14.94
CA LEU A 25 4.49 7.71 15.82
C LEU A 25 6.01 7.53 15.79
N ASN A 26 6.61 7.46 14.59
CA ASN A 26 8.06 7.30 14.44
C ASN A 26 8.83 8.48 15.03
N LEU A 27 8.30 9.71 14.90
CA LEU A 27 8.85 10.89 15.56
C LEU A 27 8.82 10.79 17.09
N LEU A 28 7.69 10.36 17.67
CA LEU A 28 7.55 10.20 19.12
C LEU A 28 8.46 9.08 19.66
N LEU A 29 8.53 7.96 18.96
CA LEU A 29 9.43 6.86 19.31
C LEU A 29 10.89 7.30 19.22
N MET A 30 11.28 7.99 18.15
CA MET A 30 12.63 8.54 18.01
C MET A 30 12.97 9.50 19.15
N ALA A 31 12.08 10.43 19.49
CA ALA A 31 12.31 11.37 20.58
C ALA A 31 12.54 10.63 21.92
N LEU A 32 11.69 9.64 22.23
CA LEU A 32 11.83 8.81 23.41
C LEU A 32 13.17 8.05 23.42
N GLN A 33 13.53 7.41 22.30
CA GLN A 33 14.77 6.64 22.17
C GLN A 33 16.01 7.53 22.29
N VAL A 34 15.99 8.75 21.73
CA VAL A 34 17.10 9.70 21.91
C VAL A 34 17.22 10.12 23.37
N THR A 35 16.12 10.49 24.03
CA THR A 35 16.16 10.92 25.45
C THR A 35 16.66 9.80 26.36
N VAL A 36 16.15 8.59 26.18
CA VAL A 36 16.57 7.42 26.97
C VAL A 36 18.00 7.01 26.61
N GLY A 37 18.36 7.01 25.33
CA GLY A 37 19.67 6.62 24.84
C GLY A 37 20.78 7.54 25.32
N LEU A 38 20.55 8.86 25.38
CA LEU A 38 21.49 9.81 25.97
C LEU A 38 21.59 9.65 27.48
N SER A 39 20.47 9.46 28.18
CA SER A 39 20.46 9.29 29.64
C SER A 39 21.16 8.00 30.07
N ALA A 40 20.94 6.91 29.33
CA ALA A 40 21.51 5.60 29.58
C ALA A 40 22.89 5.37 28.90
N HIS A 41 23.41 6.37 28.19
CA HIS A 41 24.67 6.29 27.42
C HIS A 41 24.72 5.07 26.47
N SER A 42 23.56 4.72 25.88
CA SER A 42 23.40 3.51 25.07
C SER A 42 23.51 3.82 23.58
N SER A 43 24.61 3.40 22.97
CA SER A 43 24.79 3.48 21.51
C SER A 43 23.76 2.66 20.75
N GLY A 44 23.27 1.55 21.31
CA GLY A 44 22.22 0.73 20.71
C GLY A 44 20.89 1.47 20.62
N MET A 45 20.48 2.16 21.68
CA MET A 45 19.25 2.95 21.68
C MET A 45 19.33 4.13 20.70
N LEU A 46 20.50 4.76 20.57
CA LEU A 46 20.73 5.82 19.57
C LEU A 46 20.67 5.28 18.13
N ALA A 47 21.17 4.06 17.90
CA ALA A 47 21.07 3.40 16.60
C ALA A 47 19.60 3.11 16.24
N ASP A 48 18.80 2.64 17.19
CA ASP A 48 17.36 2.42 17.00
C ASP A 48 16.60 3.74 16.72
N ALA A 49 17.02 4.85 17.33
CA ALA A 49 16.46 6.17 17.04
C ALA A 49 16.75 6.61 15.60
N LEU A 50 17.99 6.42 15.13
CA LEU A 50 18.37 6.70 13.74
C LEU A 50 17.61 5.82 12.75
N HIS A 51 17.33 4.57 13.12
CA HIS A 51 16.51 3.69 12.30
C HIS A 51 15.08 4.24 12.14
N SER A 52 14.43 4.60 13.26
CA SER A 52 13.09 5.21 13.25
C SER A 52 13.04 6.53 12.46
N PHE A 53 14.14 7.29 12.41
CA PHE A 53 14.25 8.48 11.57
C PHE A 53 14.22 8.14 10.07
N VAL A 54 14.96 7.12 9.63
CA VAL A 54 14.95 6.66 8.23
C VAL A 54 13.56 6.15 7.84
N ASP A 55 12.88 5.45 8.75
CA ASP A 55 11.49 4.99 8.53
C ASP A 55 10.52 6.16 8.39
N MET A 56 10.66 7.19 9.22
CA MET A 56 9.87 8.41 9.09
C MET A 56 10.07 9.10 7.73
N LEU A 57 11.30 9.10 7.20
CA LEU A 57 11.59 9.63 5.87
C LEU A 57 10.97 8.76 4.76
N ALA A 58 10.96 7.44 4.92
CA ALA A 58 10.30 6.52 4.01
C ALA A 58 8.77 6.76 3.99
N ASP A 59 8.14 6.92 5.15
CA ASP A 59 6.72 7.27 5.26
C ASP A 59 6.41 8.62 4.62
N ALA A 60 7.28 9.62 4.82
CA ALA A 60 7.15 10.94 4.19
C ALA A 60 7.26 10.85 2.66
N LEU A 61 8.15 10.00 2.14
CA LEU A 61 8.27 9.73 0.71
C LEU A 61 6.98 9.11 0.14
N VAL A 62 6.38 8.15 0.85
CA VAL A 62 5.11 7.53 0.46
C VAL A 62 3.97 8.55 0.48
N LEU A 63 3.88 9.36 1.54
CA LEU A 63 2.90 10.44 1.64
C LEU A 63 3.05 11.46 0.52
N LEU A 64 4.28 11.84 0.18
CA LEU A 64 4.59 12.74 -0.93
C LEU A 64 4.16 12.14 -2.27
N ALA A 65 4.45 10.87 -2.51
CA ALA A 65 4.02 10.18 -3.73
C ALA A 65 2.49 10.19 -3.88
N CYS A 66 1.77 9.87 -2.80
CA CYS A 66 0.30 9.97 -2.78
C CYS A 66 -0.20 11.39 -3.06
N ALA A 67 0.42 12.41 -2.45
CA ALA A 67 0.04 13.81 -2.65
C ALA A 67 0.28 14.27 -4.09
N LEU A 68 1.41 13.89 -4.69
CA LEU A 68 1.73 14.19 -6.08
C LEU A 68 0.80 13.47 -7.05
N ASP A 69 0.42 12.22 -6.77
CA ASP A 69 -0.55 11.47 -7.57
C ASP A 69 -1.95 12.07 -7.49
N ALA A 70 -2.38 12.52 -6.32
CA ALA A 70 -3.66 13.22 -6.16
C ALA A 70 -3.69 14.54 -6.94
N ARG A 71 -2.61 15.35 -6.87
CA ARG A 71 -2.47 16.58 -7.66
C ARG A 71 -2.47 16.30 -9.16
N ALA A 72 -1.77 15.27 -9.59
CA ALA A 72 -1.69 14.90 -10.99
C ALA A 72 -3.03 14.39 -11.55
N ALA A 73 -3.84 13.71 -10.73
CA ALA A 73 -5.20 13.30 -11.08
C ALA A 73 -6.18 14.48 -11.15
N ALA A 74 -6.00 15.50 -10.31
CA ALA A 74 -6.80 16.72 -10.37
C ALA A 74 -6.51 17.57 -11.62
N ALA A 75 -5.25 17.62 -12.06
CA ALA A 75 -4.84 18.37 -13.25
C ALA A 75 -5.28 17.71 -14.58
N ASP A 76 -5.37 16.38 -14.62
CA ASP A 76 -5.84 15.63 -15.79
C ASP A 76 -6.80 14.51 -15.35
N PRO A 77 -8.12 14.77 -15.37
CA PRO A 77 -9.13 13.78 -14.98
C PRO A 77 -9.20 12.56 -15.92
N THR A 78 -8.64 12.65 -17.13
CA THR A 78 -8.60 11.53 -18.09
C THR A 78 -7.49 10.54 -17.77
N ARG A 79 -6.58 10.92 -16.87
CA ARG A 79 -5.47 10.09 -16.43
C ARG A 79 -5.96 8.86 -15.68
N ARG A 80 -5.67 7.69 -16.25
CA ARG A 80 -6.11 6.41 -15.69
C ARG A 80 -5.21 5.86 -14.57
N TYR A 81 -3.94 6.25 -14.52
CA TYR A 81 -2.94 5.62 -13.64
C TYR A 81 -2.08 6.61 -12.83
N PRO A 82 -1.75 6.27 -11.57
CA PRO A 82 -0.82 7.05 -10.73
C PRO A 82 0.57 7.13 -11.37
N LYS A 83 1.23 8.29 -11.29
CA LYS A 83 2.54 8.58 -11.88
C LYS A 83 3.68 8.21 -10.94
N TYR A 84 3.51 8.50 -9.65
CA TYR A 84 4.57 8.44 -8.63
C TYR A 84 4.50 7.17 -7.79
N GLU A 85 3.34 6.51 -7.69
CA GLU A 85 3.19 5.21 -7.02
C GLU A 85 4.22 4.14 -7.47
N PRO A 86 4.51 3.93 -8.76
CA PRO A 86 5.51 2.93 -9.16
C PRO A 86 6.92 3.22 -8.65
N LEU A 87 7.29 4.51 -8.53
CA LEU A 87 8.57 4.95 -7.97
C LEU A 87 8.61 4.70 -6.47
N ALA A 88 7.53 5.03 -5.77
CA ALA A 88 7.42 4.79 -4.33
C ALA A 88 7.42 3.29 -4.00
N LEU A 89 6.75 2.46 -4.80
CA LEU A 89 6.80 1.00 -4.68
C LEU A 89 8.21 0.44 -4.91
N LEU A 90 8.95 1.00 -5.87
CA LEU A 90 10.33 0.60 -6.13
C LEU A 90 11.24 0.96 -4.96
N ALA A 91 11.14 2.20 -4.45
CA ALA A 91 11.92 2.68 -3.31
C ALA A 91 11.63 1.85 -2.05
N LEU A 92 10.36 1.60 -1.76
CA LEU A 92 9.95 0.83 -0.60
C LEU A 92 10.32 -0.66 -0.71
N GLY A 93 10.23 -1.22 -1.92
CA GLY A 93 10.73 -2.58 -2.19
C GLY A 93 12.23 -2.70 -1.97
N ALA A 94 13.01 -1.66 -2.32
CA ALA A 94 14.46 -1.62 -2.07
C ALA A 94 14.77 -1.48 -0.56
N LEU A 95 14.04 -0.64 0.16
CA LEU A 95 14.15 -0.50 1.62
C LEU A 95 13.88 -1.83 2.34
N LEU A 96 12.76 -2.48 2.03
CA LEU A 96 12.42 -3.82 2.54
C LEU A 96 13.50 -4.87 2.20
N GLY A 97 14.03 -4.81 0.97
CA GLY A 97 15.14 -5.69 0.58
C GLY A 97 16.38 -5.47 1.43
N ALA A 98 16.75 -4.21 1.66
CA ALA A 98 17.92 -3.85 2.47
C ALA A 98 17.73 -4.24 3.95
N THR A 99 16.60 -3.92 4.57
CA THR A 99 16.33 -4.28 5.98
C THR A 99 16.26 -5.79 6.17
N GLY A 100 15.62 -6.52 5.25
CA GLY A 100 15.58 -7.97 5.27
C GLY A 100 16.96 -8.62 5.10
N LEU A 101 17.81 -8.11 4.19
CA LEU A 101 19.20 -8.57 4.04
C LEU A 101 20.02 -8.28 5.30
N GLN A 102 19.84 -7.10 5.89
CA GLN A 102 20.53 -6.73 7.13
C GLN A 102 20.17 -7.68 8.27
N MET A 103 18.90 -8.06 8.44
CA MET A 103 18.49 -9.05 9.44
C MET A 103 19.14 -10.41 9.23
N VAL A 104 19.15 -10.91 7.98
CA VAL A 104 19.81 -12.19 7.65
C VAL A 104 21.31 -12.12 7.96
N TRP A 105 21.94 -11.00 7.61
CA TRP A 105 23.36 -10.77 7.89
C TRP A 105 23.66 -10.77 9.39
N GLN A 106 22.88 -10.04 10.18
CA GLN A 106 23.03 -9.98 11.64
C GLN A 106 22.82 -11.35 12.30
N SER A 107 21.81 -12.10 11.85
CA SER A 107 21.57 -13.47 12.31
C SER A 107 22.75 -14.40 11.99
N TRP A 108 23.28 -14.34 10.77
CA TRP A 108 24.46 -15.10 10.38
C TRP A 108 25.69 -14.73 11.21
N GLU A 109 25.89 -13.44 11.44
CA GLU A 109 27.01 -12.92 12.22
C GLU A 109 26.95 -13.37 13.68
N SER A 110 25.76 -13.32 14.29
CA SER A 110 25.49 -13.86 15.64
C SER A 110 25.78 -15.36 15.72
N ALA A 111 25.35 -16.14 14.72
CA ALA A 111 25.57 -17.58 14.69
C ALA A 111 27.05 -17.98 14.54
N VAL A 112 27.84 -17.23 13.75
CA VAL A 112 29.25 -17.54 13.48
C VAL A 112 30.19 -16.94 14.54
N ARG A 113 29.93 -15.73 15.00
CA ARG A 113 30.71 -15.07 16.05
C ARG A 113 30.08 -15.43 17.40
N SER A 114 30.41 -16.59 17.94
CA SER A 114 29.95 -17.05 19.27
C SER A 114 30.45 -16.21 20.47
N GLY A 115 30.82 -14.95 20.26
CA GLY A 115 31.19 -13.99 21.30
C GLY A 115 29.99 -13.12 21.64
N VAL A 116 29.37 -13.41 22.79
CA VAL A 116 28.50 -12.44 23.46
C VAL A 116 29.33 -11.18 23.68
N ASN A 117 28.98 -10.06 23.07
CA ASN A 117 29.57 -8.78 23.44
C ASN A 117 29.16 -8.49 24.91
N PRO A 118 30.07 -8.60 25.89
CA PRO A 118 29.71 -8.57 27.31
C PRO A 118 29.29 -7.18 27.79
N ASP A 119 29.53 -6.14 26.99
CA ASP A 119 29.44 -4.75 27.42
C ASP A 119 28.10 -4.08 27.12
N SER A 120 27.14 -4.85 26.59
CA SER A 120 25.78 -4.33 26.43
C SER A 120 25.06 -4.38 27.77
N HIS A 121 25.25 -3.37 28.60
CA HIS A 121 24.42 -3.14 29.79
C HIS A 121 22.99 -2.89 29.33
N PHE A 122 22.24 -3.96 29.11
CA PHE A 122 20.83 -3.89 28.80
C PHE A 122 20.07 -3.60 30.08
N ASP A 123 19.66 -2.35 30.25
CA ASP A 123 18.83 -1.94 31.37
C ASP A 123 17.36 -2.34 31.13
N ILE A 124 16.61 -2.57 32.21
CA ILE A 124 15.17 -2.88 32.16
C ILE A 124 14.38 -1.74 31.49
N VAL A 125 14.89 -0.51 31.58
CA VAL A 125 14.37 0.66 30.88
C VAL A 125 14.46 0.47 29.36
N THR A 126 15.59 -0.04 28.86
CA THR A 126 15.81 -0.31 27.43
C THR A 126 14.85 -1.38 26.91
N LEU A 127 14.64 -2.44 27.69
CA LEU A 127 13.63 -3.46 27.37
C LEU A 127 12.22 -2.85 27.32
N GLY A 128 11.87 -2.00 28.28
CA GLY A 128 10.57 -1.32 28.32
C GLY A 128 10.31 -0.46 27.08
N VAL A 129 11.31 0.30 26.63
CA VAL A 129 11.22 1.09 25.40
C VAL A 129 11.10 0.21 24.16
N ALA A 130 11.85 -0.89 24.08
CA ALA A 130 11.77 -1.83 22.96
C ALA A 130 10.38 -2.49 22.86
N VAL A 131 9.81 -2.93 23.99
CA VAL A 131 8.45 -3.49 24.06
C VAL A 131 7.41 -2.44 23.65
N LEU A 132 7.54 -1.19 24.11
CA LEU A 132 6.64 -0.10 23.73
C LEU A 132 6.70 0.17 22.23
N ALA A 133 7.90 0.23 21.65
CA ALA A 133 8.09 0.42 20.22
C ALA A 133 7.47 -0.72 19.40
N LEU A 134 7.72 -1.98 19.80
CA LEU A 134 7.11 -3.16 19.21
C LEU A 134 5.57 -3.10 19.22
N ALA A 135 4.98 -2.85 20.39
CA ALA A 135 3.52 -2.79 20.55
C ALA A 135 2.90 -1.66 19.70
N SER A 136 3.59 -0.52 19.64
CA SER A 136 3.18 0.64 18.86
C SER A 136 3.21 0.35 17.35
N LYS A 137 4.31 -0.21 16.85
CA LYS A 137 4.47 -0.56 15.43
C LYS A 137 3.48 -1.65 14.99
N GLU A 138 3.25 -2.68 15.80
CA GLU A 138 2.27 -3.73 15.51
C GLU A 138 0.84 -3.17 15.48
N THR A 139 0.50 -2.25 16.39
CA THR A 139 -0.81 -1.58 16.39
C THR A 139 -0.99 -0.73 15.13
N LEU A 140 0.03 0.02 14.75
CA LEU A 140 0.03 0.82 13.54
C LEU A 140 -0.08 -0.05 12.28
N PHE A 141 0.67 -1.15 12.20
CA PHE A 141 0.56 -2.12 11.11
C PHE A 141 -0.87 -2.61 10.93
N ARG A 142 -1.53 -3.03 12.02
CA ARG A 142 -2.92 -3.52 11.95
C ARG A 142 -3.87 -2.46 11.43
N TRP A 143 -3.69 -1.20 11.83
CA TRP A 143 -4.50 -0.10 11.34
C TRP A 143 -4.23 0.18 9.85
N MET A 144 -2.96 0.26 9.46
CA MET A 144 -2.54 0.54 8.08
C MET A 144 -2.93 -0.59 7.12
N ALA A 145 -2.78 -1.84 7.51
CA ALA A 145 -3.18 -3.00 6.70
C ALA A 145 -4.71 -3.06 6.49
N ARG A 146 -5.51 -2.65 7.48
CA ARG A 146 -6.96 -2.53 7.32
C ARG A 146 -7.31 -1.44 6.32
N GLU A 147 -6.66 -0.29 6.42
CA GLU A 147 -6.93 0.83 5.52
C GLU A 147 -6.45 0.56 4.09
N ALA A 148 -5.29 -0.05 3.92
CA ALA A 148 -4.76 -0.48 2.62
C ALA A 148 -5.72 -1.41 1.86
N LYS A 149 -6.35 -2.35 2.59
CA LYS A 149 -7.35 -3.27 2.01
C LYS A 149 -8.64 -2.55 1.64
N ARG A 150 -9.08 -1.58 2.45
CA ARG A 150 -10.28 -0.76 2.18
C ARG A 150 -10.09 0.15 0.98
N SER A 151 -8.95 0.83 0.89
CA SER A 151 -8.62 1.75 -0.20
C SER A 151 -8.12 1.05 -1.47
N ARG A 152 -7.89 -0.27 -1.43
CA ARG A 152 -7.28 -1.08 -2.50
C ARG A 152 -5.94 -0.50 -2.98
N SER A 153 -5.20 0.17 -2.09
CA SER A 153 -3.93 0.80 -2.41
C SER A 153 -2.78 -0.20 -2.29
N THR A 154 -2.11 -0.48 -3.40
CA THR A 154 -0.92 -1.34 -3.41
C THR A 154 0.23 -0.66 -2.69
N LEU A 155 0.39 0.66 -2.87
CA LEU A 155 1.39 1.45 -2.16
C LEU A 155 1.19 1.46 -0.64
N LEU A 156 -0.03 1.71 -0.16
CA LEU A 156 -0.29 1.69 1.30
C LEU A 156 -0.11 0.29 1.88
N LEU A 157 -0.45 -0.77 1.11
CA LEU A 157 -0.20 -2.14 1.53
C LEU A 157 1.30 -2.43 1.63
N ALA A 158 2.10 -1.94 0.68
CA ALA A 158 3.55 -2.05 0.75
C ALA A 158 4.09 -1.32 1.99
N ASN A 159 3.60 -0.13 2.29
CA ASN A 159 4.00 0.63 3.49
C ASN A 159 3.64 -0.10 4.79
N ALA A 160 2.47 -0.75 4.83
CA ALA A 160 2.09 -1.58 5.97
C ALA A 160 3.08 -2.76 6.17
N TRP A 161 3.56 -3.37 5.09
CA TRP A 161 4.58 -4.42 5.19
C TRP A 161 5.94 -3.92 5.66
N HIS A 162 6.30 -2.67 5.34
CA HIS A 162 7.49 -2.01 5.92
C HIS A 162 7.36 -1.86 7.43
N VAL A 163 6.28 -1.24 7.92
CA VAL A 163 6.01 -1.12 9.36
C VAL A 163 5.98 -2.49 10.06
N ARG A 164 5.48 -3.53 9.38
CA ARG A 164 5.50 -4.90 9.92
C ARG A 164 6.90 -5.48 10.00
N ALA A 165 7.74 -5.25 8.99
CA ALA A 165 9.13 -5.69 8.99
C ALA A 165 9.86 -5.07 10.20
N ASP A 166 9.63 -3.79 10.46
CA ASP A 166 10.23 -3.09 11.60
C ASP A 166 9.70 -3.63 12.93
N ALA A 167 8.40 -3.92 13.04
CA ALA A 167 7.83 -4.56 14.23
C ALA A 167 8.46 -5.94 14.49
N LEU A 168 8.63 -6.76 13.46
CA LEU A 168 9.26 -8.07 13.59
C LEU A 168 10.74 -7.96 13.95
N SER A 169 11.46 -6.98 13.40
CA SER A 169 12.84 -6.68 13.78
C SER A 169 12.92 -6.27 15.27
N SER A 170 12.06 -5.35 15.71
CA SER A 170 11.97 -4.95 17.12
C SER A 170 11.57 -6.10 18.04
N LEU A 171 10.77 -7.06 17.58
CA LEU A 171 10.46 -8.27 18.34
C LEU A 171 11.69 -9.14 18.58
N VAL A 172 12.49 -9.39 17.54
CA VAL A 172 13.75 -10.16 17.66
C VAL A 172 14.68 -9.49 18.66
N VAL A 173 14.88 -8.18 18.56
CA VAL A 173 15.70 -7.41 19.50
C VAL A 173 15.16 -7.49 20.93
N THR A 174 13.84 -7.33 21.11
CA THR A 174 13.19 -7.42 22.43
C THR A 174 13.40 -8.80 23.07
N VAL A 175 13.24 -9.87 22.28
CA VAL A 175 13.47 -11.25 22.75
C VAL A 175 14.94 -11.47 23.07
N ALA A 176 15.86 -10.94 22.27
CA ALA A 176 17.29 -11.04 22.53
C ALA A 176 17.69 -10.33 23.85
N ILE A 177 17.18 -9.12 24.09
CA ILE A 177 17.41 -8.37 25.33
C ILE A 177 16.81 -9.12 26.52
N GLY A 178 15.55 -9.55 26.43
CA GLY A 178 14.87 -10.30 27.50
C GLY A 178 15.54 -11.64 27.79
N GLY A 179 15.98 -12.36 26.75
CA GLY A 179 16.72 -13.61 26.87
C GLY A 179 18.09 -13.42 27.52
N SER A 180 18.81 -12.35 27.17
CA SER A 180 20.08 -11.98 27.80
C SER A 180 19.92 -11.73 29.31
N LEU A 181 18.88 -11.00 29.71
CA LEU A 181 18.55 -10.76 31.12
C LEU A 181 18.16 -12.05 31.88
N ALA A 182 17.57 -13.03 31.18
CA ALA A 182 17.22 -14.34 31.74
C ALA A 182 18.37 -15.37 31.70
N GLY A 183 19.54 -15.01 31.17
CA GLY A 183 20.67 -15.93 30.97
C GLY A 183 20.48 -16.95 29.82
N LEU A 184 19.49 -16.73 28.96
CA LEU A 184 19.14 -17.57 27.82
C LEU A 184 19.66 -16.95 26.51
N THR A 185 20.97 -17.00 26.31
CA THR A 185 21.68 -16.27 25.23
C THR A 185 21.57 -16.89 23.83
N ARG A 186 20.62 -17.81 23.59
CA ARG A 186 20.54 -18.60 22.33
C ARG A 186 19.15 -18.70 21.71
N LEU A 187 18.23 -17.81 22.09
CA LEU A 187 16.87 -17.81 21.56
C LEU A 187 16.80 -17.15 20.18
N ASP A 188 17.21 -17.94 19.17
CA ASP A 188 16.59 -18.00 17.85
C ASP A 188 17.09 -17.05 16.73
N ASP A 189 18.41 -17.09 16.47
CA ASP A 189 19.01 -16.52 15.24
C ASP A 189 18.33 -17.09 13.98
N LEU A 190 17.86 -18.34 14.00
CA LEU A 190 17.19 -18.98 12.87
C LEU A 190 15.84 -18.30 12.56
N ALA A 191 15.01 -18.01 13.57
CA ALA A 191 13.79 -17.25 13.36
C ALA A 191 14.05 -15.86 12.79
N ALA A 192 15.08 -15.16 13.28
CA ALA A 192 15.49 -13.87 12.73
C ALA A 192 15.87 -13.97 11.23
N ALA A 193 16.63 -14.99 10.84
CA ALA A 193 16.96 -15.25 9.44
C ALA A 193 15.71 -15.56 8.59
N LEU A 194 14.80 -16.41 9.08
CA LEU A 194 13.57 -16.78 8.36
C LEU A 194 12.66 -15.57 8.14
N ILE A 195 12.51 -14.73 9.16
CA ILE A 195 11.77 -13.46 9.06
C ILE A 195 12.44 -12.54 8.05
N GLY A 196 13.77 -12.37 8.13
CA GLY A 196 14.54 -11.58 7.18
C GLY A 196 14.32 -12.02 5.73
N LEU A 197 14.43 -13.32 5.45
CA LEU A 197 14.15 -13.89 4.12
C LEU A 197 12.72 -13.62 3.63
N MET A 198 11.72 -13.70 4.53
CA MET A 198 10.33 -13.38 4.20
C MET A 198 10.15 -11.90 3.85
N ILE A 199 10.83 -10.99 4.56
CA ILE A 199 10.83 -9.55 4.29
C ILE A 199 11.48 -9.27 2.93
N VAL A 200 12.64 -9.88 2.63
CA VAL A 200 13.33 -9.75 1.33
C VAL A 200 12.43 -10.18 0.18
N LYS A 201 11.76 -11.33 0.31
CA LYS A 201 10.80 -11.82 -0.69
C LYS A 201 9.66 -10.82 -0.93
N THR A 202 9.17 -10.19 0.15
CA THR A 202 8.11 -9.19 0.10
C THR A 202 8.60 -7.92 -0.60
N GLY A 203 9.79 -7.43 -0.24
CA GLY A 203 10.46 -6.29 -0.89
C GLY A 203 10.67 -6.52 -2.39
N TYR A 204 11.15 -7.69 -2.78
CA TYR A 204 11.31 -8.07 -4.19
C TYR A 204 9.97 -8.07 -4.95
N SER A 205 8.89 -8.55 -4.35
CA SER A 205 7.55 -8.52 -4.95
C SER A 205 7.09 -7.07 -5.21
N PHE A 206 7.26 -6.15 -4.26
CA PHE A 206 6.87 -4.75 -4.46
C PHE A 206 7.79 -4.01 -5.43
N GLY A 207 9.10 -4.19 -5.31
CA GLY A 207 10.09 -3.58 -6.20
C GLY A 207 9.91 -4.03 -7.66
N SER A 208 9.72 -5.33 -7.89
CA SER A 208 9.48 -5.86 -9.24
C SER A 208 8.14 -5.40 -9.84
N ARG A 209 7.11 -5.14 -9.02
CA ARG A 209 5.86 -4.51 -9.49
C ARG A 209 6.12 -3.06 -9.92
N GLY A 210 6.76 -2.25 -9.06
CA GLY A 210 7.12 -0.87 -9.39
C GLY A 210 7.95 -0.77 -10.67
N LEU A 211 8.94 -1.66 -10.84
CA LEU A 211 9.78 -1.70 -12.04
C LEU A 211 8.98 -2.09 -13.30
N ARG A 212 8.09 -3.08 -13.22
CA ARG A 212 7.25 -3.49 -14.35
C ARG A 212 6.32 -2.37 -14.79
N ASP A 213 5.69 -1.69 -13.84
CA ASP A 213 4.82 -0.55 -14.10
C ASP A 213 5.57 0.60 -14.80
N LEU A 214 6.81 0.90 -14.36
CA LEU A 214 7.64 1.92 -15.01
C LEU A 214 8.03 1.53 -16.43
N LYS A 215 8.40 0.26 -16.67
CA LYS A 215 8.75 -0.24 -18.00
C LYS A 215 7.55 -0.19 -18.95
N GLN A 216 6.39 -0.67 -18.51
CA GLN A 216 5.16 -0.66 -19.32
C GLN A 216 4.80 0.75 -19.79
N ARG A 217 4.94 1.75 -18.91
CA ARG A 217 4.63 3.14 -19.22
C ARG A 217 5.59 3.76 -20.23
N ARG A 218 6.89 3.43 -20.16
CA ARG A 218 7.86 3.86 -21.18
C ARG A 218 7.46 3.37 -22.57
N HIS A 219 7.04 2.11 -22.69
CA HIS A 219 6.60 1.56 -23.98
C HIS A 219 5.33 2.25 -24.53
N THR A 220 4.33 2.52 -23.67
CA THR A 220 3.11 3.23 -24.10
C THR A 220 3.38 4.67 -24.52
N THR A 221 4.33 5.37 -23.89
CA THR A 221 4.73 6.73 -24.31
C THR A 221 5.54 6.71 -25.60
N ALA A 222 6.41 5.71 -25.80
CA ALA A 222 7.23 5.59 -27.00
C ALA A 222 6.43 5.19 -28.27
N GLN A 223 5.30 4.49 -28.11
CA GLN A 223 4.42 4.10 -29.21
C GLN A 223 3.30 5.10 -29.50
N ARG A 224 3.22 6.22 -28.79
CA ARG A 224 2.24 7.27 -29.08
C ARG A 224 2.75 8.06 -30.28
N PRO A 225 2.19 7.91 -31.50
CA PRO A 225 2.64 8.70 -32.65
C PRO A 225 2.52 10.18 -32.29
N ALA A 226 3.58 10.95 -32.59
CA ALA A 226 3.60 12.39 -32.38
C ALA A 226 2.34 12.98 -33.03
N ALA A 227 1.46 13.55 -32.19
CA ALA A 227 0.24 14.28 -32.54
C ALA A 227 -0.12 14.31 -34.04
N THR A 228 -0.79 13.26 -34.54
CA THR A 228 -1.54 13.39 -35.78
C THR A 228 -2.83 14.16 -35.46
N ALA A 229 -2.79 15.47 -35.73
CA ALA A 229 -3.91 16.39 -35.96
C ALA A 229 -5.02 16.49 -34.89
N PRO A 230 -5.62 17.67 -34.65
CA PRO A 230 -6.84 17.74 -33.86
C PRO A 230 -7.88 16.84 -34.53
N ALA A 231 -8.44 15.91 -33.75
CA ALA A 231 -9.57 15.10 -34.17
C ALA A 231 -10.61 16.04 -34.78
N ARG A 232 -10.87 15.90 -36.09
CA ARG A 232 -11.99 16.56 -36.74
C ARG A 232 -13.21 16.20 -35.89
N MET A 233 -13.72 17.20 -35.18
CA MET A 233 -15.04 17.16 -34.57
C MET A 233 -15.98 16.88 -35.74
N HIS A 234 -16.46 15.64 -35.86
CA HIS A 234 -17.61 15.36 -36.70
C HIS A 234 -18.77 16.07 -36.01
N VAL A 235 -18.91 17.37 -36.30
CA VAL A 235 -20.19 18.06 -36.14
C VAL A 235 -21.11 17.31 -37.08
N VAL A 236 -21.90 16.40 -36.53
CA VAL A 236 -23.05 15.84 -37.22
C VAL A 236 -23.97 17.03 -37.47
N ARG A 237 -23.86 17.56 -38.69
CA ARG A 237 -24.73 18.59 -39.20
C ARG A 237 -26.10 17.94 -39.36
N THR A 238 -27.00 18.18 -38.40
CA THR A 238 -28.42 17.86 -38.55
C THR A 238 -29.02 18.85 -39.53
N ASP A 239 -28.78 18.64 -40.83
CA ASP A 239 -29.52 19.33 -41.88
C ASP A 239 -30.88 18.65 -42.02
N ALA A 240 -31.94 19.44 -41.86
CA ALA A 240 -33.31 19.21 -42.32
C ALA A 240 -34.05 17.97 -41.77
N LEU A 241 -34.55 18.07 -40.53
CA LEU A 241 -35.92 17.63 -40.25
C LEU A 241 -36.83 18.86 -40.35
N THR A 242 -37.35 19.11 -41.56
CA THR A 242 -38.54 19.93 -41.73
C THR A 242 -39.70 19.22 -41.06
N MET A 243 -39.96 19.57 -39.81
CA MET A 243 -41.18 19.20 -39.10
C MET A 243 -42.26 20.24 -39.45
N PRO A 244 -43.38 19.87 -40.08
CA PRO A 244 -44.49 20.79 -40.26
C PRO A 244 -45.11 21.09 -38.89
N LEU A 245 -45.15 22.38 -38.57
CA LEU A 245 -45.90 22.97 -37.46
C LEU A 245 -47.40 22.80 -37.75
N ASP A 246 -48.01 21.74 -37.23
CA ASP A 246 -49.45 21.74 -36.99
C ASP A 246 -49.70 21.81 -35.48
N ALA A 247 -50.02 23.03 -35.06
CA ALA A 247 -50.55 23.34 -33.75
C ALA A 247 -51.93 22.67 -33.61
N ARG A 248 -51.98 21.54 -32.92
CA ARG A 248 -53.20 21.07 -32.24
C ARG A 248 -52.93 20.92 -30.76
N VAL A 249 -53.54 21.83 -30.03
CA VAL A 249 -53.74 21.83 -28.58
C VAL A 249 -54.11 20.43 -28.10
N LEU A 250 -53.25 19.82 -27.28
CA LEU A 250 -53.61 18.64 -26.49
C LEU A 250 -53.58 19.04 -25.01
N PRO A 251 -54.71 19.03 -24.29
CA PRO A 251 -54.71 19.34 -22.88
C PRO A 251 -54.07 18.20 -22.07
N LEU A 252 -53.26 18.60 -21.09
CA LEU A 252 -52.66 17.76 -20.07
C LEU A 252 -53.76 16.99 -19.31
N GLN A 253 -53.75 15.65 -19.37
CA GLN A 253 -54.42 14.80 -18.38
C GLN A 253 -53.36 14.22 -17.44
N PRO A 254 -53.47 14.41 -16.10
CA PRO A 254 -52.61 13.74 -15.15
C PRO A 254 -53.23 12.38 -14.80
N SER A 255 -52.65 11.28 -15.29
CA SER A 255 -52.97 9.95 -14.77
C SER A 255 -52.04 9.61 -13.60
N HIS A 256 -52.56 9.81 -12.40
CA HIS A 256 -52.19 9.01 -11.24
C HIS A 256 -52.51 7.54 -11.56
N ASP A 257 -51.49 6.68 -11.69
CA ASP A 257 -51.57 5.38 -11.01
C ASP A 257 -50.19 4.73 -10.84
N ARG A 258 -50.04 4.07 -9.70
CA ARG A 258 -48.83 3.41 -9.22
C ARG A 258 -48.80 1.96 -9.71
N THR A 259 -47.61 1.37 -9.61
CA THR A 259 -47.28 -0.07 -9.48
C THR A 259 -47.03 -0.93 -10.74
N PRO A 260 -46.16 -1.97 -10.61
CA PRO A 260 -45.16 -2.32 -11.61
C PRO A 260 -45.52 -3.60 -12.37
N THR A 261 -45.22 -3.64 -13.67
CA THR A 261 -45.47 -4.86 -14.48
C THR A 261 -44.20 -5.68 -14.63
N ARG A 262 -44.21 -6.84 -13.96
CA ARG A 262 -43.34 -8.02 -14.18
C ARG A 262 -43.39 -8.45 -15.65
N LEU A 263 -42.26 -8.90 -16.20
CA LEU A 263 -42.23 -9.82 -17.33
C LEU A 263 -41.70 -11.18 -16.87
N ILE A 264 -42.56 -12.19 -17.03
CA ILE A 264 -42.38 -13.63 -16.82
C ILE A 264 -41.79 -14.24 -18.12
N PRO A 265 -41.01 -15.34 -18.05
CA PRO A 265 -40.38 -15.97 -19.22
C PRO A 265 -41.33 -16.95 -19.94
N VAL A 266 -41.11 -17.18 -21.23
CA VAL A 266 -41.85 -18.16 -22.06
C VAL A 266 -40.87 -19.05 -22.85
N ASP A 267 -40.68 -20.26 -22.30
CA ASP A 267 -40.75 -21.64 -22.88
C ASP A 267 -41.20 -21.81 -24.35
N GLN A 268 -41.00 -22.93 -25.09
CA GLN A 268 -40.32 -24.23 -24.99
C GLN A 268 -40.47 -24.92 -26.38
N ASP A 269 -39.73 -26.02 -26.62
CA ASP A 269 -40.04 -27.18 -27.49
C ASP A 269 -39.67 -27.27 -29.00
N ALA A 270 -38.55 -27.99 -29.27
CA ALA A 270 -38.37 -29.27 -30.04
C ALA A 270 -38.90 -29.44 -31.51
N PRO A 271 -38.45 -30.41 -32.37
CA PRO A 271 -37.74 -31.69 -32.09
C PRO A 271 -36.64 -32.22 -33.09
N VAL A 272 -35.92 -33.23 -32.57
CA VAL A 272 -35.30 -34.50 -33.05
C VAL A 272 -35.40 -34.99 -34.54
N LEU A 273 -34.36 -35.76 -34.95
CA LEU A 273 -34.19 -36.77 -36.05
C LEU A 273 -33.37 -36.23 -37.26
N GLU A 274 -32.37 -36.88 -37.89
CA GLU A 274 -32.00 -38.28 -38.19
C GLU A 274 -30.45 -38.39 -38.33
N SER A 275 -29.71 -39.38 -37.82
CA SER A 275 -29.52 -40.79 -38.20
C SER A 275 -28.52 -41.09 -39.36
N ARG A 276 -27.60 -42.03 -39.07
CA ARG A 276 -26.73 -42.89 -39.93
C ARG A 276 -25.42 -42.30 -40.48
N SER A 277 -24.32 -43.03 -40.67
CA SER A 277 -23.86 -44.39 -40.34
C SER A 277 -22.49 -44.58 -41.04
N ALA A 278 -21.53 -45.20 -40.35
CA ALA A 278 -20.42 -46.04 -40.87
C ALA A 278 -19.50 -45.52 -41.99
N ALA A 279 -18.21 -45.33 -41.69
CA ALA A 279 -17.16 -46.34 -41.87
C ALA A 279 -15.88 -45.88 -41.15
#